data_AF-A0A7L4NRP7-F1
#
_entry.id   AF-A0A7L4NRP7-F1
#
_cell.length_a   1.000
_cell.length_b   1.000
_cell.length_c   1.000
_cell.angle_alpha   90.00
_cell.angle_beta   90.00
_cell.angle_gamma   90.00
#
_symmetry.space_group_name_H-M   'P 1'
#
loop_
_entity.id
_entity.type
_entity.pdbx_description
1 polymer ?
#
loop_
_entity_poly.entity_id
_entity_poly.type
_entity_poly.pdbx_seq_one_letter_code
_entity_poly.pdbx_strand_id
1 'polypeptide(L)' 'ALYQSSHVDENDVQTVSHKCLVVGLDQYEQMLKTKKYQDSEDLYYLAGTYEPTTGMIFNTDGVPVIC' A
#
# COMPACT_ATOMS: atom_id res chain seq x y z
N ALA A 1 -6.03 -0.27 -0.52
CA ALA A 1 -5.17 -0.43 0.66
C ALA A 1 -4.01 -1.35 0.29
N LEU A 2 -2.79 -1.10 0.77
CA LEU A 2 -1.61 -1.95 0.55
C LEU A 2 -0.88 -2.21 1.86
N TYR A 3 -0.26 -3.37 1.99
CA TYR A 3 0.65 -3.70 3.10
C TYR A 3 2.09 -3.67 2.60
N GLN A 4 2.98 -3.03 3.36
CA GLN A 4 4.39 -2.99 3.03
C GLN A 4 5.09 -4.27 3.50
N SER A 5 5.84 -4.90 2.61
CA SER A 5 6.74 -6.00 2.94
C SER A 5 8.20 -5.55 2.76
N SER A 6 9.11 -6.12 3.54
CA SER A 6 10.56 -5.93 3.36
C SER A 6 11.16 -6.89 2.33
N HIS A 7 10.36 -7.81 1.78
CA HIS A 7 10.81 -8.71 0.72
C HIS A 7 11.12 -7.91 -0.55
N VAL A 8 12.29 -8.16 -1.12
CA VAL A 8 12.75 -7.53 -2.37
C VAL A 8 13.23 -8.63 -3.31
N ASP A 9 12.85 -8.51 -4.57
CA ASP A 9 13.19 -9.42 -5.67
C ASP A 9 13.64 -8.63 -6.92
N GLU A 10 14.08 -9.36 -7.93
CA GLU A 10 14.44 -8.81 -9.24
C GLU A 10 13.35 -9.14 -10.25
N ASN A 11 12.91 -8.13 -11.01
CA ASN A 11 11.90 -8.26 -12.06
C ASN A 11 12.35 -7.55 -13.33
N ASP A 12 11.85 -7.99 -14.49
CA ASP A 12 12.14 -7.34 -15.77
C ASP A 12 11.41 -5.99 -15.85
N VAL A 13 12.12 -4.94 -16.27
CA VAL A 13 11.59 -3.57 -16.39
C VAL A 13 10.36 -3.50 -17.30
N GLN A 14 10.28 -4.36 -18.31
CA GLN A 14 9.16 -4.39 -19.25
C GLN A 14 7.86 -4.93 -18.64
N THR A 15 7.90 -5.46 -17.40
CA THR A 15 6.71 -5.92 -16.67
C THR A 15 6.04 -4.81 -15.86
N VAL A 16 6.65 -3.62 -15.76
CA VAL A 16 6.09 -2.48 -15.05
C VAL A 16 4.91 -1.90 -15.84
N SER A 17 3.71 -1.95 -15.24
CA SER A 17 2.48 -1.46 -15.88
C SER A 17 2.38 0.08 -15.90
N HIS A 18 2.39 0.70 -14.72
CA HIS A 18 2.22 2.14 -14.56
C HIS A 18 2.75 2.60 -13.19
N LYS A 19 2.80 3.91 -12.98
CA LYS A 19 3.20 4.52 -11.70
C LYS A 19 1.97 4.72 -10.84
N CYS A 20 2.07 4.36 -9.56
CA CYS A 20 1.05 4.66 -8.55
C CYS A 20 1.67 5.41 -7.36
N LEU A 21 0.80 5.93 -6.49
CA LEU A 21 1.11 6.65 -5.27
C LEU A 21 0.59 5.86 -4.07
N VAL A 22 1.44 5.71 -3.06
CA VAL A 22 1.08 5.13 -1.77
C VAL A 22 1.28 6.18 -0.69
N VAL A 23 0.21 6.50 0.03
CA VAL A 23 0.18 7.57 1.04
C VAL A 23 -0.35 7.06 2.39
N GLY A 24 -0.35 7.89 3.41
CA GLY A 24 -1.05 7.59 4.67
C GLY A 24 -2.58 7.67 4.52
N LEU A 25 -3.33 7.04 5.44
CA LEU A 25 -4.80 6.99 5.41
C LEU A 25 -5.42 8.40 5.40
N ASP A 26 -4.97 9.30 6.28
CA ASP A 26 -5.50 10.67 6.35
C ASP A 26 -5.31 11.43 5.03
N GLN A 27 -4.14 11.26 4.41
CA GLN A 27 -3.83 11.89 3.13
C GLN A 27 -4.66 11.28 1.99
N TYR A 28 -4.84 9.96 2.00
CA TYR A 28 -5.69 9.26 1.05
C TYR A 28 -7.14 9.77 1.10
N GLU A 29 -7.73 9.89 2.29
CA GLU A 29 -9.09 10.40 2.46
C GLU A 29 -9.23 11.86 2.01
N GLN A 30 -8.22 12.69 2.23
CA GLN A 30 -8.19 14.06 1.73
C GLN A 30 -8.11 14.11 0.20
N MET A 31 -7.29 13.25 -0.41
CA MET A 31 -7.09 13.20 -1.86
C MET A 31 -8.30 12.62 -2.60
N LEU A 32 -9.01 11.63 -2.02
CA LEU A 32 -10.24 11.09 -2.60
C LEU A 32 -11.36 12.13 -2.72
N LYS A 33 -11.38 13.15 -1.85
CA LYS A 33 -12.33 14.27 -1.95
C LYS A 33 -12.07 15.14 -3.19
N THR A 34 -10.89 15.01 -3.82
CA THR A 34 -10.57 15.70 -5.06
C THR A 34 -11.00 14.84 -6.26
N LYS A 35 -11.63 15.45 -7.26
CA LYS A 35 -12.08 14.76 -8.49
C LYS A 35 -10.97 14.05 -9.28
N LYS A 36 -9.70 14.27 -8.94
CA LYS A 36 -8.55 13.70 -9.63
C LYS A 36 -8.35 12.21 -9.33
N TYR A 37 -8.73 11.75 -8.15
CA TYR A 37 -8.39 10.40 -7.65
C TYR A 37 -9.60 9.55 -7.29
N GLN A 38 -10.81 10.03 -7.57
CA GLN A 38 -12.05 9.39 -7.11
C GLN A 38 -12.27 7.98 -7.73
N ASP A 39 -11.78 7.74 -8.95
CA ASP A 39 -11.89 6.46 -9.67
C ASP A 39 -10.54 6.00 -10.25
N SER A 40 -9.42 6.48 -9.71
CA SER A 40 -8.07 6.18 -10.25
C SER A 40 -7.47 4.95 -9.56
N GLU A 41 -6.93 4.04 -10.37
CA GLU A 41 -6.13 2.89 -9.92
C GLU A 41 -4.69 3.29 -9.52
N ASP A 42 -4.38 4.59 -9.49
CA ASP A 42 -3.03 5.11 -9.22
C ASP A 42 -2.84 5.58 -7.78
N LEU A 43 -3.85 5.48 -6.90
CA LEU A 43 -3.77 5.96 -5.52
C LEU A 43 -4.18 4.88 -4.51
N TYR A 44 -3.28 4.61 -3.57
CA TYR A 44 -3.47 3.65 -2.49
C TYR A 44 -3.05 4.27 -1.15
N TYR A 45 -3.54 3.69 -0.05
CA TYR A 45 -3.06 3.99 1.30
C TYR A 45 -2.32 2.79 1.90
N LEU A 46 -1.31 3.09 2.72
CA LEU A 46 -0.58 2.12 3.54
C LEU A 46 -1.45 1.69 4.72
N ALA A 47 -1.79 0.40 4.79
CA ALA A 47 -2.57 -0.18 5.87
C ALA A 47 -1.71 -0.73 7.02
N GLY A 48 -0.42 -0.94 6.76
CA GLY A 48 0.54 -1.46 7.74
C GLY A 48 1.63 -2.29 7.07
N THR A 49 2.19 -3.25 7.80
CA THR A 49 3.31 -4.08 7.35
C THR A 49 2.97 -5.57 7.35
N TYR A 50 3.61 -6.31 6.46
CA TYR A 50 3.51 -7.77 6.35
C TYR A 50 4.91 -8.36 6.47
N GLU A 51 5.09 -9.32 7.38
CA GLU A 51 6.33 -10.08 7.51
C GLU A 51 6.20 -11.41 6.75
N PRO A 52 6.89 -11.57 5.61
CA PRO A 52 6.72 -12.71 4.70
C PRO A 52 7.18 -14.05 5.25
N THR A 53 8.10 -14.08 6.21
CA THR A 53 8.68 -15.32 6.76
C THR A 53 7.75 -15.99 7.78
N THR A 54 7.07 -15.18 8.60
CA THR A 54 6.18 -15.59 9.68
C THR A 54 4.71 -15.50 9.29
N GLY A 55 4.39 -14.75 8.22
CA GLY A 55 3.02 -14.49 7.78
C GLY A 55 2.28 -13.46 8.65
N MET A 56 2.98 -12.77 9.57
CA MET A 56 2.35 -11.81 10.47
C MET A 56 2.02 -10.50 9.73
N ILE A 57 0.86 -9.95 10.05
CA ILE A 57 0.41 -8.65 9.56
C ILE A 57 0.30 -7.70 10.75
N PHE A 58 0.77 -6.47 10.59
CA PHE A 58 0.67 -5.40 11.58
C PHE A 58 -0.02 -4.20 10.94
N ASN A 59 -0.81 -3.45 11.72
CA ASN A 59 -1.33 -2.17 11.28
C ASN A 59 -0.24 -1.08 11.31
N THR A 60 -0.57 0.15 10.91
CA THR A 60 0.37 1.29 10.93
C THR A 60 0.90 1.67 12.32
N ASP A 61 0.21 1.26 13.39
CA ASP A 61 0.64 1.47 14.79
C ASP A 61 1.53 0.32 15.31
N GLY A 62 1.86 -0.66 14.47
CA GLY A 62 2.65 -1.84 14.84
C GLY A 62 1.88 -2.87 15.67
N VAL A 63 0.55 -2.79 15.71
CA VAL A 63 -0.32 -3.75 16.39
C VAL A 63 -0.60 -4.92 15.44
N PRO A 64 -0.40 -6.18 15.87
CA PRO A 64 -0.73 -7.35 15.07
C PRO A 64 -2.21 -7.36 14.67
N VAL A 65 -2.49 -7.58 13.40
CA VAL A 65 -3.83 -7.84 12.88
C VAL A 65 -4.08 -9.35 12.99
N ILE A 66 -4.97 -9.75 13.89
CA ILE A 66 -5.42 -11.14 13.99
C ILE A 66 -6.55 -11.33 12.98
N CYS A 67 -6.37 -12.26 12.05
CA CYS A 67 -7.39 -12.68 11.09
C CYS A 67 -8.05 -13.98 11.58
#